data_AF-A0A9P4MXV7-F1
#
_entry.id   AF-A0A9P4MXV7-F1
#
_cell.length_a   1.000
_cell.length_b   1.000
_cell.length_c   1.000
_cell.angle_alpha   90.00
_cell.angle_beta   90.00
_cell.angle_gamma   90.00
#
_symmetry.space_group_name_H-M   'P 1'
#
loop_
_entity.id
_entity.type
_entity.pdbx_description
1 polymer ?
#
loop_
_entity_poly.entity_id
_entity_poly.type
_entity_poly.pdbx_seq_one_letter_code
_entity_poly.pdbx_strand_id
1 'polypeptide(L)'
;MKRLLEGVESTELLEDSAHHCKRRKPEHTSDSSLDILNCAFECDQTNTPALTQQTLEKLDVASKSESVEDYGVSCRQSVEQWADKCKTEDKIEMPPSPTPSSLSWRGNRRRTAKLAQRQRSSSPVKKANNPQYRAMNMADANLFVDHLPEAPAEVETQLRRVFGDTTLLAKHKRAIDRLAIQYCEESRVLAKKCAGENEWRSHLFLGLLQPLERLEPDTLMLSASEKPWNPELKPTAPSPFDFDPRPTSTSHSHNDVQPLDVDTVPPRAPSAASTFPNTPIFSAPSTAPSDISSENPNGLSTPKPDITLGLAHTNFTPIQKSVLMQLQDESHVQSEPHQVQIGLRFPFLVVESKGGAGGGNMIGAQNQAAVDGACALNILGDLEQVVAHMRSRACHGDLAHGEIRGNQETVYKVPMIVFSVTSEGPLYEIWVHYRVSETYHMTCHRAWRTTRREDADEFVRALAGIVEWGRRGFRDNVFSSLGHIEQAMRRGVPLRIEEVYSNERG
;
A
#
# COMPACT_ATOMS: atom_id res chain seq x y z
N MET A 1 20.34 39.79 52.84
CA MET A 1 20.49 38.70 53.83
C MET A 1 20.78 37.43 53.03
N LYS A 2 22.03 37.07 52.72
CA LYS A 2 23.11 36.51 53.57
C LYS A 2 22.79 35.07 54.03
N ARG A 3 23.46 34.09 53.37
CA ARG A 3 23.87 32.75 53.84
C ARG A 3 22.74 31.71 54.06
N LEU A 4 22.88 30.41 53.83
CA LEU A 4 24.02 29.47 53.84
C LEU A 4 23.68 28.20 53.02
N LEU A 5 24.65 27.70 52.25
CA LEU A 5 24.72 26.33 51.72
C LEU A 5 26.11 25.78 52.10
N GLU A 6 26.13 24.85 53.04
CA GLU A 6 27.19 23.86 53.38
C GLU A 6 26.37 22.65 53.88
N GLY A 7 26.47 21.42 53.39
CA GLY A 7 27.65 20.62 53.10
C GLY A 7 27.75 19.55 54.21
N VAL A 8 27.39 18.29 53.93
CA VAL A 8 27.73 17.14 54.79
C VAL A 8 27.98 15.89 53.94
N GLU A 9 29.12 15.28 54.23
CA GLU A 9 29.72 14.07 53.69
C GLU A 9 29.03 12.76 54.14
N SER A 10 29.13 11.77 53.26
CA SER A 10 29.44 10.34 53.45
C SER A 10 29.01 9.62 54.75
N THR A 11 28.26 8.51 54.57
CA THR A 11 28.40 7.33 55.42
C THR A 11 28.30 6.06 54.56
N GLU A 12 29.40 5.30 54.54
CA GLU A 12 29.44 3.90 54.14
C GLU A 12 28.56 3.06 55.07
N LEU A 13 27.93 1.99 54.57
CA LEU A 13 27.82 0.72 55.28
C LEU A 13 27.51 -0.41 54.29
N LEU A 14 28.27 -1.50 54.47
CA LEU A 14 28.22 -2.78 53.79
C LEU A 14 26.84 -3.46 53.92
N GLU A 15 26.46 -4.26 52.93
CA GLU A 15 26.26 -5.71 53.14
C GLU A 15 26.07 -6.49 51.82
N ASP A 16 26.49 -7.75 51.90
CA ASP A 16 26.74 -8.74 50.87
C ASP A 16 25.53 -9.17 50.02
N SER A 17 25.77 -9.46 48.74
CA SER A 17 25.42 -10.80 48.22
C SER A 17 26.12 -11.12 46.90
N ALA A 18 26.88 -12.21 46.93
CA ALA A 18 27.62 -12.77 45.82
C ALA A 18 26.72 -13.52 44.85
N HIS A 19 26.87 -13.26 43.54
CA HIS A 19 26.83 -14.34 42.56
C HIS A 19 27.89 -14.14 41.48
N HIS A 20 28.88 -15.02 41.53
CA HIS A 20 29.86 -15.29 40.48
C HIS A 20 29.17 -15.66 39.16
N CYS A 21 29.52 -14.96 38.07
CA CYS A 21 29.70 -15.62 36.78
C CYS A 21 30.80 -14.92 35.97
N LYS A 22 32.01 -15.49 36.03
CA LYS A 22 33.11 -15.18 35.13
C LYS A 22 32.91 -15.93 33.82
N ARG A 23 32.85 -15.24 32.68
CA ARG A 23 33.63 -15.65 31.50
C ARG A 23 33.84 -14.50 30.52
N ARG A 24 35.04 -14.53 29.94
CA ARG A 24 35.81 -13.48 29.29
C ARG A 24 35.24 -13.00 27.95
N LYS A 25 35.41 -11.71 27.67
CA LYS A 25 35.51 -11.13 26.32
C LYS A 25 36.72 -11.70 25.57
N PRO A 26 36.67 -11.68 24.24
CA PRO A 26 37.79 -11.12 23.50
C PRO A 26 37.36 -9.90 22.69
N GLU A 27 38.23 -8.91 22.71
CA GLU A 27 38.23 -7.76 21.81
C GLU A 27 38.58 -8.24 20.40
N HIS A 28 37.84 -7.76 19.40
CA HIS A 28 38.32 -7.68 18.03
C HIS A 28 37.86 -6.37 17.41
N THR A 29 38.84 -5.50 17.19
CA THR A 29 38.84 -4.38 16.26
C THR A 29 38.79 -4.90 14.83
N SER A 30 37.90 -4.37 13.98
CA SER A 30 38.21 -3.91 12.62
C SER A 30 36.95 -3.46 11.86
N ASP A 31 37.13 -2.37 11.14
CA ASP A 31 36.28 -1.86 10.06
C ASP A 31 35.91 -2.94 9.02
N SER A 32 34.60 -3.09 8.75
CA SER A 32 34.05 -3.34 7.40
C SER A 32 32.52 -3.50 7.53
N SER A 33 31.77 -2.46 7.17
CA SER A 33 30.29 -2.44 7.21
C SER A 33 29.68 -2.34 5.80
N LEU A 34 30.27 -3.02 4.81
CA LEU A 34 29.77 -3.01 3.43
C LEU A 34 29.54 -4.39 2.79
N ASP A 35 29.81 -5.50 3.50
CA ASP A 35 29.74 -6.86 2.91
C ASP A 35 28.49 -7.69 3.26
N ILE A 36 27.50 -7.12 3.98
CA ILE A 36 26.33 -7.89 4.44
C ILE A 36 25.28 -8.19 3.33
N LEU A 37 25.42 -7.61 2.14
CA LEU A 37 24.48 -7.84 1.03
C LEU A 37 24.81 -9.05 0.13
N ASN A 38 25.94 -9.73 0.31
CA ASN A 38 26.39 -10.79 -0.60
C ASN A 38 26.20 -12.24 -0.10
N CYS A 39 25.70 -12.47 1.13
CA CYS A 39 25.69 -13.83 1.73
C CYS A 39 24.30 -14.52 1.79
N ALA A 40 23.29 -14.03 1.09
CA ALA A 40 22.04 -14.77 0.91
C ALA A 40 21.93 -15.22 -0.55
N PHE A 41 21.67 -16.52 -0.76
CA PHE A 41 21.42 -17.19 -2.04
C PHE A 41 22.63 -17.80 -2.78
N GLU A 42 23.29 -18.79 -2.16
CA GLU A 42 23.80 -19.94 -2.93
C GLU A 42 22.62 -20.90 -3.15
N CYS A 43 22.06 -20.89 -4.36
CA CYS A 43 20.99 -21.81 -4.78
C CYS A 43 21.51 -22.68 -5.93
N ASP A 44 21.25 -23.98 -5.82
CA ASP A 44 21.73 -25.08 -6.64
C ASP A 44 21.87 -24.79 -8.14
N GLN A 45 23.08 -25.03 -8.67
CA GLN A 45 23.35 -25.10 -10.10
C GLN A 45 22.54 -26.23 -10.74
N THR A 46 21.45 -25.87 -11.42
CA THR A 46 20.70 -26.82 -12.24
C THR A 46 21.28 -26.86 -13.65
N ASN A 47 21.63 -28.07 -14.07
CA ASN A 47 22.18 -28.44 -15.38
C ASN A 47 21.33 -27.86 -16.54
N THR A 48 21.80 -26.75 -17.11
CA THR A 48 21.33 -26.27 -18.41
C THR A 48 22.37 -26.70 -19.45
N PRO A 49 22.00 -27.38 -20.55
CA PRO A 49 22.96 -27.74 -21.59
C PRO A 49 23.56 -26.47 -22.19
N ALA A 50 24.89 -26.46 -22.33
CA ALA A 50 25.64 -25.34 -22.89
C ALA A 50 25.19 -25.03 -24.33
N LEU A 51 25.10 -23.74 -24.68
CA LEU A 51 24.91 -23.30 -26.05
C LEU A 51 26.02 -23.90 -26.92
N THR A 52 25.65 -24.63 -27.97
CA THR A 52 26.62 -25.20 -28.90
C THR A 52 27.29 -24.10 -29.71
N GLN A 53 28.56 -24.28 -30.04
CA GLN A 53 29.34 -23.35 -30.86
C GLN A 53 28.70 -23.11 -32.24
N GLN A 54 27.98 -24.10 -32.76
CA GLN A 54 27.18 -23.98 -33.98
C GLN A 54 26.03 -22.94 -33.87
N THR A 55 25.48 -22.75 -32.67
CA THR A 55 24.44 -21.73 -32.40
C THR A 55 25.05 -20.33 -32.33
N LEU A 56 26.26 -20.22 -31.76
CA LEU A 56 27.02 -18.97 -31.73
C LEU A 56 27.49 -18.55 -33.12
N GLU A 57 27.93 -19.49 -33.95
CA GLU A 57 28.34 -19.20 -35.34
C GLU A 57 27.15 -18.76 -36.22
N LYS A 58 25.95 -19.29 -36.00
CA LYS A 58 24.74 -18.84 -36.70
C LYS A 58 24.30 -17.42 -36.31
N LEU A 59 24.61 -16.99 -35.08
CA LEU A 59 24.33 -15.64 -34.62
C LEU A 59 25.38 -14.64 -35.13
N ASP A 60 26.66 -15.04 -35.23
CA ASP A 60 27.73 -14.14 -35.69
C ASP A 60 27.67 -13.86 -37.21
N VAL A 61 27.08 -14.77 -38.00
CA VAL A 61 26.82 -14.56 -39.44
C VAL A 61 25.73 -13.51 -39.69
N ALA A 62 24.79 -13.33 -38.76
CA ALA A 62 23.74 -12.31 -38.88
C ALA A 62 24.21 -10.89 -38.53
N SER A 63 25.36 -10.74 -37.85
CA SER A 63 25.88 -9.46 -37.36
C SER A 63 27.00 -8.84 -38.21
N LYS A 64 27.33 -9.44 -39.37
CA LYS A 64 28.41 -8.98 -40.26
C LYS A 64 27.94 -8.73 -41.70
N SER A 65 26.94 -7.89 -41.90
CA SER A 65 26.92 -6.94 -43.03
C SER A 65 25.73 -6.00 -42.91
N GLU A 66 25.91 -4.80 -43.47
CA GLU A 66 24.90 -3.76 -43.73
C GLU A 66 24.86 -2.62 -42.71
N SER A 67 25.08 -1.42 -43.26
CA SER A 67 25.02 -0.14 -42.59
C SER A 67 23.62 0.13 -42.04
N VAL A 68 23.58 0.81 -40.89
CA VAL A 68 22.35 1.19 -40.15
C VAL A 68 21.31 1.93 -41.02
N GLU A 69 21.72 2.54 -42.13
CA GLU A 69 20.81 3.21 -43.07
C GLU A 69 20.03 2.24 -43.98
N ASP A 70 20.53 1.04 -44.26
CA ASP A 70 19.83 0.04 -45.11
C ASP A 70 18.72 -0.72 -44.36
N TYR A 71 18.83 -0.81 -43.03
CA TYR A 71 17.86 -1.54 -42.21
C TYR A 71 16.47 -0.87 -42.22
N GLY A 72 16.43 0.47 -42.35
CA GLY A 72 15.19 1.23 -42.43
C GLY A 72 14.43 1.02 -43.74
N VAL A 73 15.15 0.84 -44.85
CA VAL A 73 14.57 0.60 -46.18
C VAL A 73 14.13 -0.86 -46.33
N SER A 74 14.95 -1.81 -45.85
CA SER A 74 14.65 -3.23 -45.85
C SER A 74 13.43 -3.58 -44.99
N CYS A 75 13.30 -2.97 -43.81
CA CYS A 75 12.14 -3.19 -42.93
C CYS A 75 10.84 -2.65 -43.55
N ARG A 76 10.87 -1.47 -44.19
CA ARG A 76 9.70 -0.94 -44.90
C ARG A 76 9.31 -1.81 -46.10
N GLN A 77 10.28 -2.25 -46.90
CA GLN A 77 10.01 -3.16 -48.02
C GLN A 77 9.46 -4.51 -47.54
N SER A 78 9.95 -5.04 -46.41
CA SER A 78 9.43 -6.31 -45.85
C SER A 78 7.99 -6.20 -45.36
N VAL A 79 7.59 -5.06 -44.79
CA VAL A 79 6.21 -4.85 -44.31
C VAL A 79 5.25 -4.62 -45.47
N GLU A 80 5.66 -3.86 -46.49
CA GLU A 80 4.85 -3.65 -47.70
C GLU A 80 4.69 -4.95 -48.49
N GLN A 81 5.76 -5.74 -48.64
CA GLN A 81 5.69 -7.06 -49.28
C GLN A 81 4.80 -8.05 -48.50
N TRP A 82 4.85 -8.03 -47.17
CA TRP A 82 3.96 -8.84 -46.34
C TRP A 82 2.49 -8.40 -46.49
N ALA A 83 2.24 -7.08 -46.47
CA ALA A 83 0.90 -6.53 -46.63
C ALA A 83 0.30 -6.82 -48.00
N ASP A 84 1.10 -6.76 -49.08
CA ASP A 84 0.63 -7.11 -50.42
C ASP A 84 0.44 -8.61 -50.60
N LYS A 85 1.29 -9.45 -49.97
CA LYS A 85 1.08 -10.90 -49.93
C LYS A 85 -0.25 -11.27 -49.27
N CYS A 86 -0.62 -10.57 -48.20
CA CYS A 86 -1.92 -10.75 -47.53
C CYS A 86 -3.13 -10.31 -48.39
N LYS A 87 -2.95 -9.40 -49.36
CA LYS A 87 -4.03 -8.98 -50.28
C LYS A 87 -4.20 -9.92 -51.47
N THR A 88 -3.14 -10.62 -51.87
CA THR A 88 -3.17 -11.54 -53.02
C THR A 88 -3.63 -12.96 -52.67
N GLU A 89 -3.61 -13.35 -51.39
CA GLU A 89 -4.07 -14.67 -50.95
C GLU A 89 -5.56 -14.68 -50.58
N ASP A 90 -6.42 -14.37 -51.56
CA ASP A 90 -7.85 -14.67 -51.48
C ASP A 90 -8.04 -16.19 -51.66
N LYS A 91 -8.41 -16.86 -50.56
CA LYS A 91 -8.64 -18.31 -50.36
C LYS A 91 -7.45 -19.13 -49.87
N ILE A 92 -7.07 -18.91 -48.61
CA ILE A 92 -6.57 -20.02 -47.78
C ILE A 92 -7.80 -20.74 -47.22
N GLU A 93 -8.18 -21.84 -47.86
CA GLU A 93 -9.16 -22.79 -47.32
C GLU A 93 -8.53 -23.45 -46.09
N MET A 94 -8.96 -23.02 -44.90
CA MET A 94 -8.56 -23.62 -43.63
C MET A 94 -8.94 -25.10 -43.65
N PRO A 95 -7.97 -26.03 -43.43
CA PRO A 95 -8.32 -27.44 -43.30
C PRO A 95 -9.28 -27.62 -42.11
N PRO A 96 -10.30 -28.48 -42.21
CA PRO A 96 -11.26 -28.69 -41.15
C PRO A 96 -10.54 -29.17 -39.88
N SER A 97 -10.82 -28.49 -38.77
CA SER A 97 -10.32 -28.87 -37.45
C SER A 97 -10.61 -30.35 -37.17
N PRO A 98 -9.62 -31.14 -36.70
CA PRO A 98 -9.86 -32.55 -36.41
C PRO A 98 -10.88 -32.67 -35.28
N THR A 99 -12.07 -33.17 -35.63
CA THR A 99 -13.11 -33.54 -34.67
C THR A 99 -12.57 -34.65 -33.78
N PRO A 100 -12.58 -34.51 -32.43
CA PRO A 100 -12.16 -35.59 -31.56
C PRO A 100 -13.11 -36.78 -31.72
N SER A 101 -12.57 -37.88 -32.19
CA SER A 101 -13.26 -39.18 -32.31
C SER A 101 -13.58 -39.72 -30.93
N SER A 102 -14.85 -39.57 -30.52
CA SER A 102 -15.39 -40.19 -29.32
C SER A 102 -15.46 -41.71 -29.49
N LEU A 103 -14.51 -42.43 -28.90
CA LEU A 103 -14.59 -43.88 -28.76
C LEU A 103 -15.78 -44.23 -27.85
N SER A 104 -16.76 -44.92 -28.43
CA SER A 104 -17.92 -45.45 -27.73
C SER A 104 -17.50 -46.59 -26.80
N TRP A 105 -17.34 -46.31 -25.52
CA TRP A 105 -17.31 -47.33 -24.49
C TRP A 105 -18.75 -47.68 -24.07
N ARG A 106 -19.28 -48.77 -24.63
CA ARG A 106 -20.47 -49.46 -24.11
C ARG A 106 -20.06 -50.24 -22.85
N GLY A 107 -20.59 -49.84 -21.71
CA GLY A 107 -20.43 -50.57 -20.46
C GLY A 107 -21.37 -50.07 -19.36
N ASN A 108 -22.57 -50.66 -19.33
CA ASN A 108 -23.49 -50.84 -18.20
C ASN A 108 -23.58 -49.74 -17.12
N ARG A 109 -24.68 -48.98 -17.06
CA ARG A 109 -25.96 -49.41 -16.46
C ARG A 109 -25.84 -49.80 -14.98
N ARG A 110 -25.50 -48.84 -14.12
CA ARG A 110 -25.91 -48.74 -12.68
C ARG A 110 -25.34 -47.45 -12.06
N ARG A 111 -26.04 -46.32 -12.21
CA ARG A 111 -25.92 -45.12 -11.34
C ARG A 111 -26.96 -44.04 -11.70
N THR A 112 -28.23 -44.44 -11.83
CA THR A 112 -29.37 -43.52 -11.97
C THR A 112 -30.11 -43.35 -10.64
N ALA A 113 -29.38 -42.95 -9.59
CA ALA A 113 -29.97 -42.67 -8.27
C ALA A 113 -29.08 -41.75 -7.39
N LYS A 114 -28.40 -40.76 -7.97
CA LYS A 114 -27.71 -39.69 -7.22
C LYS A 114 -27.71 -38.35 -7.99
N LEU A 115 -28.78 -38.11 -8.73
CA LEU A 115 -29.08 -36.81 -9.38
C LEU A 115 -29.91 -35.89 -8.45
N ALA A 116 -29.80 -36.09 -7.14
CA ALA A 116 -30.31 -35.15 -6.16
C ALA A 116 -29.28 -34.02 -6.01
N GLN A 117 -29.52 -32.94 -6.74
CA GLN A 117 -29.53 -31.61 -6.16
C GLN A 117 -28.28 -31.21 -5.35
N ARG A 118 -27.09 -31.44 -5.91
CA ARG A 118 -25.98 -30.50 -5.65
C ARG A 118 -26.20 -29.32 -6.59
N GLN A 119 -27.12 -28.42 -6.21
CA GLN A 119 -26.91 -27.02 -6.55
C GLN A 119 -25.53 -26.71 -5.98
N ARG A 120 -24.52 -26.66 -6.86
CA ARG A 120 -23.28 -25.98 -6.51
C ARG A 120 -23.75 -24.58 -6.19
N SER A 121 -23.69 -24.20 -4.91
CA SER A 121 -23.76 -22.79 -4.54
C SER A 121 -22.86 -22.08 -5.52
N SER A 122 -23.45 -21.17 -6.32
CA SER A 122 -22.70 -20.31 -7.22
C SER A 122 -21.58 -19.72 -6.38
N SER A 123 -20.36 -20.22 -6.59
CA SER A 123 -19.20 -19.76 -5.83
C SER A 123 -19.20 -18.25 -5.99
N PRO A 124 -19.12 -17.47 -4.91
CA PRO A 124 -19.26 -16.03 -4.97
C PRO A 124 -18.40 -15.51 -6.10
N VAL A 125 -19.05 -15.07 -7.19
CA VAL A 125 -18.33 -14.55 -8.34
C VAL A 125 -17.50 -13.40 -7.79
N LYS A 126 -16.17 -13.47 -7.95
CA LYS A 126 -15.23 -12.47 -7.43
C LYS A 126 -15.65 -11.10 -7.93
N LYS A 127 -16.41 -10.37 -7.11
CA LYS A 127 -17.11 -9.13 -7.48
C LYS A 127 -16.12 -8.09 -8.03
N ALA A 128 -14.93 -8.03 -7.45
CA ALA A 128 -13.88 -7.10 -7.82
C ALA A 128 -13.39 -7.23 -9.29
N ASN A 129 -13.63 -8.32 -10.01
CA ASN A 129 -13.10 -8.50 -11.38
C ASN A 129 -14.14 -8.16 -12.46
N ASN A 130 -15.33 -7.71 -12.08
CA ASN A 130 -16.44 -7.43 -12.99
C ASN A 130 -16.49 -5.93 -13.32
N PRO A 131 -16.61 -5.51 -14.60
CA PRO A 131 -16.88 -4.12 -14.96
C PRO A 131 -18.06 -3.48 -14.21
N GLN A 132 -19.07 -4.29 -13.83
CA GLN A 132 -20.19 -3.84 -13.01
C GLN A 132 -19.75 -3.33 -11.63
N TYR A 133 -18.66 -3.84 -11.07
CA TYR A 133 -18.14 -3.39 -9.77
C TYR A 133 -17.68 -1.92 -9.83
N ARG A 134 -17.01 -1.52 -10.92
CA ARG A 134 -16.66 -0.10 -11.13
C ARG A 134 -17.92 0.75 -11.32
N ALA A 135 -18.82 0.31 -12.19
CA ALA A 135 -20.00 1.06 -12.57
C ALA A 135 -21.07 1.20 -11.47
N MET A 136 -21.09 0.27 -10.50
CA MET A 136 -22.05 0.28 -9.39
C MET A 136 -21.32 0.54 -8.07
N ASN A 137 -20.67 -0.46 -7.50
CA ASN A 137 -20.11 -0.39 -6.14
C ASN A 137 -19.14 0.79 -5.94
N MET A 138 -18.20 0.99 -6.88
CA MET A 138 -17.21 2.08 -6.77
C MET A 138 -17.82 3.44 -7.07
N ALA A 139 -18.67 3.53 -8.11
CA ALA A 139 -19.38 4.77 -8.43
C ALA A 139 -20.30 5.23 -7.28
N ASP A 140 -21.04 4.31 -6.64
CA ASP A 140 -21.89 4.60 -5.48
C ASP A 140 -21.06 5.17 -4.31
N ALA A 141 -19.80 4.72 -4.18
CA ALA A 141 -18.85 5.22 -3.18
C ALA A 141 -18.02 6.42 -3.67
N ASN A 142 -18.41 7.07 -4.78
CA ASN A 142 -17.71 8.20 -5.41
C ASN A 142 -16.23 7.92 -5.76
N LEU A 143 -15.91 6.68 -6.11
CA LEU A 143 -14.57 6.22 -6.44
C LEU A 143 -14.45 5.90 -7.92
N PHE A 144 -13.55 6.60 -8.62
CA PHE A 144 -13.41 6.52 -10.06
C PHE A 144 -11.97 6.16 -10.48
N VAL A 145 -11.84 5.19 -11.39
CA VAL A 145 -10.56 4.75 -11.97
C VAL A 145 -10.51 5.21 -13.42
N ASP A 146 -9.48 5.99 -13.78
CA ASP A 146 -9.27 6.57 -15.11
C ASP A 146 -10.45 7.37 -15.69
N HIS A 147 -11.29 7.96 -14.84
CA HIS A 147 -12.31 8.91 -15.32
C HIS A 147 -11.71 10.23 -15.78
N LEU A 148 -10.54 10.59 -15.24
CA LEU A 148 -9.78 11.76 -15.67
C LEU A 148 -8.52 11.24 -16.40
N PRO A 149 -8.38 11.50 -17.71
CA PRO A 149 -7.25 11.02 -18.49
C PRO A 149 -5.93 11.65 -18.04
N GLU A 150 -5.99 12.85 -17.45
CA GLU A 150 -4.88 13.57 -16.86
C GLU A 150 -5.30 14.02 -15.45
N ALA A 151 -4.37 14.00 -14.51
CA ALA A 151 -4.66 14.48 -13.17
C ALA A 151 -4.81 16.02 -13.16
N PRO A 152 -5.53 16.61 -12.20
CA PRO A 152 -5.62 18.07 -12.06
C PRO A 152 -4.24 18.74 -11.97
N ALA A 153 -4.13 19.99 -12.41
CA ALA A 153 -2.86 20.70 -12.53
C ALA A 153 -2.06 20.78 -11.21
N GLU A 154 -2.75 20.85 -10.08
CA GLU A 154 -2.16 20.87 -8.74
C GLU A 154 -1.56 19.50 -8.41
N VAL A 155 -2.25 18.41 -8.74
CA VAL A 155 -1.78 17.03 -8.57
C VAL A 155 -0.58 16.78 -9.48
N GLU A 156 -0.66 17.17 -10.76
CA GLU A 156 0.46 17.08 -11.71
C GLU A 156 1.69 17.87 -11.25
N THR A 157 1.48 19.02 -10.62
CA THR A 157 2.58 19.80 -10.04
C THR A 157 3.23 19.05 -8.88
N GLN A 158 2.46 18.33 -8.08
CA GLN A 158 2.99 17.48 -7.04
C GLN A 158 3.69 16.24 -7.60
N LEU A 159 3.14 15.58 -8.64
CA LEU A 159 3.79 14.46 -9.33
C LEU A 159 5.15 14.88 -9.90
N ARG A 160 5.23 16.06 -10.53
CA ARG A 160 6.50 16.63 -10.98
C ARG A 160 7.51 16.86 -9.86
N ARG A 161 7.06 17.17 -8.63
CA ARG A 161 7.95 17.24 -7.46
C ARG A 161 8.40 15.86 -7.00
N VAL A 162 7.50 14.87 -6.97
CA VAL A 162 7.81 13.49 -6.56
C VAL A 162 8.78 12.82 -7.52
N PHE A 163 8.54 12.93 -8.83
CA PHE A 163 9.32 12.23 -9.85
C PHE A 163 10.45 13.08 -10.47
N GLY A 164 10.36 14.41 -10.40
CA GLY A 164 11.32 15.33 -11.02
C GLY A 164 12.47 15.75 -10.11
N ASP A 165 12.38 15.51 -8.79
CA ASP A 165 13.47 15.87 -7.85
C ASP A 165 14.63 14.88 -7.92
N THR A 166 15.43 15.03 -8.97
CA THR A 166 16.66 14.27 -9.19
C THR A 166 17.74 14.57 -8.16
N THR A 167 17.65 15.70 -7.44
CA THR A 167 18.67 16.09 -6.46
C THR A 167 18.64 15.19 -5.23
N LEU A 168 17.45 14.78 -4.80
CA LEU A 168 17.28 13.86 -3.68
C LEU A 168 17.77 12.45 -4.02
N LEU A 169 17.47 11.98 -5.24
CA LEU A 169 17.96 10.70 -5.73
C LEU A 169 19.47 10.69 -5.96
N ALA A 170 20.12 11.85 -6.13
CA ALA A 170 21.56 11.95 -6.36
C ALA A 170 22.39 11.32 -5.22
N LYS A 171 21.92 11.45 -3.97
CA LYS A 171 22.57 10.84 -2.79
C LYS A 171 22.67 9.31 -2.91
N HIS A 172 21.61 8.67 -3.42
CA HIS A 172 21.50 7.21 -3.51
C HIS A 172 21.63 6.68 -4.95
N LYS A 173 22.03 7.53 -5.91
CA LYS A 173 21.98 7.23 -7.35
C LYS A 173 22.66 5.91 -7.70
N ARG A 174 23.87 5.67 -7.20
CA ARG A 174 24.62 4.43 -7.46
C ARG A 174 23.92 3.19 -6.92
N ALA A 175 23.27 3.29 -5.77
CA ALA A 175 22.54 2.16 -5.18
C ALA A 175 21.28 1.86 -6.00
N ILE A 176 20.54 2.90 -6.39
CA ILE A 176 19.33 2.81 -7.23
C ILE A 176 19.66 2.24 -8.62
N ASP A 177 20.74 2.71 -9.26
CA ASP A 177 21.16 2.21 -10.57
C ASP A 177 21.54 0.72 -10.52
N ARG A 178 22.22 0.28 -9.44
CA ARG A 178 22.52 -1.16 -9.24
C ARG A 178 21.26 -1.97 -9.01
N LEU A 179 20.35 -1.45 -8.18
CA LEU A 179 19.08 -2.10 -7.88
C LEU A 179 18.24 -2.27 -9.15
N ALA A 180 18.22 -1.27 -10.04
CA ALA A 180 17.54 -1.35 -11.34
C ALA A 180 18.09 -2.48 -12.22
N ILE A 181 19.42 -2.60 -12.32
CA ILE A 181 20.07 -3.66 -13.10
C ILE A 181 19.71 -5.04 -12.51
N GLN A 182 19.90 -5.21 -11.21
CA GLN A 182 19.61 -6.47 -10.52
C GLN A 182 18.13 -6.85 -10.66
N TYR A 183 17.22 -5.91 -10.43
CA TYR A 183 15.79 -6.14 -10.52
C TYR A 183 15.35 -6.56 -11.92
N CYS A 184 15.97 -6.00 -12.97
CA CYS A 184 15.73 -6.39 -14.35
C CYS A 184 16.22 -7.81 -14.65
N GLU A 185 17.43 -8.16 -14.21
CA GLU A 185 18.02 -9.48 -14.40
C GLU A 185 17.19 -10.57 -13.72
N GLU A 186 16.81 -10.35 -12.46
CA GLU A 186 15.96 -11.25 -11.69
C GLU A 186 14.55 -11.37 -12.30
N SER A 187 13.97 -10.26 -12.79
CA SER A 187 12.70 -10.29 -13.53
C SER A 187 12.78 -11.17 -14.79
N ARG A 188 13.89 -11.12 -15.53
CA ARG A 188 14.09 -12.01 -16.70
C ARG A 188 14.19 -13.48 -16.29
N VAL A 189 14.84 -13.76 -15.17
CA VAL A 189 14.93 -15.12 -14.62
C VAL A 189 13.54 -15.64 -14.22
N LEU A 190 12.74 -14.84 -13.50
CA LEU A 190 11.38 -15.18 -13.11
C LEU A 190 10.49 -15.43 -14.33
N ALA A 191 10.57 -14.56 -15.35
CA ALA A 191 9.83 -14.73 -16.59
C ALA A 191 10.23 -16.02 -17.33
N LYS A 192 11.54 -16.32 -17.42
CA LYS A 192 12.04 -17.57 -18.04
C LYS A 192 11.57 -18.83 -17.31
N LYS A 193 11.40 -18.74 -15.99
CA LYS A 193 10.90 -19.84 -15.15
C LYS A 193 9.37 -19.94 -15.11
N CYS A 194 8.65 -19.03 -15.78
CA CYS A 194 7.19 -18.92 -15.67
C CYS A 194 6.74 -18.77 -14.20
N ALA A 195 7.46 -17.95 -13.43
CA ALA A 195 7.20 -17.72 -12.02
C ALA A 195 5.76 -17.26 -11.77
N GLY A 196 5.17 -17.74 -10.68
CA GLY A 196 3.81 -17.39 -10.28
C GLY A 196 3.71 -15.99 -9.64
N GLU A 197 2.50 -15.44 -9.53
CA GLU A 197 2.28 -14.08 -8.99
C GLU A 197 2.86 -13.88 -7.58
N ASN A 198 2.89 -14.92 -6.74
CA ASN A 198 3.53 -14.84 -5.42
C ASN A 198 5.03 -14.61 -5.49
N GLU A 199 5.71 -15.19 -6.48
CA GLU A 199 7.14 -15.00 -6.69
C GLU A 199 7.39 -13.57 -7.19
N TRP A 200 6.56 -13.06 -8.10
CA TRP A 200 6.61 -11.66 -8.56
C TRP A 200 6.35 -10.66 -7.44
N ARG A 201 5.37 -10.93 -6.57
CA ARG A 201 5.08 -10.12 -5.37
C ARG A 201 6.25 -10.16 -4.38
N SER A 202 6.81 -11.35 -4.13
CA SER A 202 7.97 -11.50 -3.24
C SER A 202 9.19 -10.79 -3.80
N HIS A 203 9.38 -10.82 -5.12
CA HIS A 203 10.43 -10.09 -5.83
C HIS A 203 10.27 -8.58 -5.68
N LEU A 204 9.05 -8.04 -5.87
CA LEU A 204 8.78 -6.62 -5.63
C LEU A 204 9.05 -6.23 -4.16
N PHE A 205 8.65 -7.06 -3.20
CA PHE A 205 8.86 -6.79 -1.78
C PHE A 205 10.34 -6.86 -1.37
N LEU A 206 10.98 -8.01 -1.56
CA LEU A 206 12.34 -8.29 -1.08
C LEU A 206 13.43 -7.74 -2.01
N GLY A 207 13.19 -7.78 -3.32
CA GLY A 207 14.16 -7.37 -4.34
C GLY A 207 14.15 -5.88 -4.65
N LEU A 208 13.12 -5.14 -4.23
CA LEU A 208 13.00 -3.70 -4.54
C LEU A 208 12.55 -2.82 -3.39
N LEU A 209 11.33 -2.99 -2.87
CA LEU A 209 10.80 -2.08 -1.85
C LEU A 209 11.57 -2.14 -0.54
N GLN A 210 11.98 -3.32 -0.10
CA GLN A 210 12.77 -3.48 1.12
C GLN A 210 14.19 -2.89 0.99
N PRO A 211 14.96 -3.13 -0.10
CA PRO A 211 16.20 -2.41 -0.35
C PRO A 211 16.04 -0.89 -0.40
N LEU A 212 14.96 -0.40 -1.05
CA LEU A 212 14.67 1.03 -1.10
C LEU A 212 14.39 1.58 0.30
N GLU A 213 13.56 0.92 1.11
CA GLU A 213 13.21 1.28 2.49
C GLU A 213 14.44 1.35 3.40
N ARG A 214 15.36 0.39 3.29
CA ARG A 214 16.61 0.33 4.08
C ARG A 214 17.63 1.42 3.79
N LEU A 215 17.47 2.21 2.72
CA LEU A 215 18.37 3.34 2.44
C LEU A 215 18.41 4.35 3.60
N GLU A 216 17.29 4.51 4.32
CA GLU A 216 17.22 5.28 5.56
C GLU A 216 16.31 4.54 6.56
N PRO A 217 16.88 3.74 7.49
CA PRO A 217 16.10 2.93 8.42
C PRO A 217 15.30 3.78 9.41
N ASP A 218 14.34 3.15 10.09
CA ASP A 218 13.53 3.72 11.20
C ASP A 218 12.60 4.90 10.83
N THR A 219 12.53 5.26 9.54
CA THR A 219 11.61 6.30 9.06
C THR A 219 10.32 5.71 8.51
N LEU A 220 10.44 4.64 7.76
CA LEU A 220 9.33 3.98 7.09
C LEU A 220 9.08 2.59 7.69
N MET A 221 7.85 2.11 7.55
CA MET A 221 7.48 0.74 7.87
C MET A 221 6.92 0.10 6.61
N LEU A 222 7.52 -1.02 6.20
CA LEU A 222 7.08 -1.83 5.09
C LEU A 222 6.42 -3.10 5.63
N SER A 223 5.18 -3.36 5.20
CA SER A 223 4.38 -4.51 5.63
C SER A 223 3.91 -5.30 4.42
N ALA A 224 4.09 -6.63 4.45
CA ALA A 224 3.40 -7.58 3.57
C ALA A 224 2.36 -8.38 4.36
N SER A 225 1.77 -7.77 5.39
CA SER A 225 0.80 -8.43 6.25
C SER A 225 -0.50 -8.66 5.51
N GLU A 226 -0.97 -9.90 5.45
CA GLU A 226 -2.29 -10.25 4.90
C GLU A 226 -3.45 -9.88 5.85
N LYS A 227 -3.25 -8.93 6.76
CA LYS A 227 -4.28 -8.52 7.71
C LYS A 227 -5.18 -7.46 7.07
N PRO A 228 -6.52 -7.62 7.16
CA PRO A 228 -7.43 -6.63 6.62
C PRO A 228 -7.28 -5.29 7.35
N TRP A 229 -7.56 -4.22 6.63
CA TRP A 229 -7.68 -2.89 7.22
C TRP A 229 -9.01 -2.74 7.97
N ASN A 230 -9.12 -1.66 8.73
CA ASN A 230 -10.35 -1.28 9.42
C ASN A 230 -11.44 -0.97 8.38
N PRO A 231 -12.61 -1.63 8.42
CA PRO A 231 -13.65 -1.45 7.42
C PRO A 231 -14.30 -0.06 7.47
N GLU A 232 -14.13 0.67 8.57
CA GLU A 232 -14.58 2.07 8.75
C GLU A 232 -13.82 3.05 7.85
N LEU A 233 -12.65 2.67 7.34
CA LEU A 233 -11.88 3.49 6.40
C LEU A 233 -12.49 3.55 5.00
N LYS A 234 -13.44 2.65 4.69
CA LYS A 234 -14.01 2.56 3.35
C LYS A 234 -14.72 3.85 2.98
N PRO A 235 -14.52 4.37 1.75
CA PRO A 235 -15.34 5.44 1.22
C PRO A 235 -16.81 5.05 1.34
N THR A 236 -17.59 5.92 1.97
CA THR A 236 -19.03 5.73 2.14
C THR A 236 -19.74 6.65 1.16
N ALA A 237 -20.79 6.13 0.52
CA ALA A 237 -21.67 6.94 -0.30
C ALA A 237 -22.22 8.11 0.54
N PRO A 238 -22.33 9.33 -0.01
CA PRO A 238 -23.03 10.41 0.68
C PRO A 238 -24.43 9.90 1.00
N SER A 239 -24.77 9.81 2.28
CA SER A 239 -26.12 9.43 2.66
C SER A 239 -27.05 10.56 2.24
N PRO A 240 -28.22 10.29 1.65
CA PRO A 240 -29.23 11.33 1.43
C PRO A 240 -29.62 12.02 2.76
N PHE A 241 -29.41 11.34 3.89
CA PHE A 241 -29.60 11.90 5.23
C PHE A 241 -28.41 12.71 5.76
N ASP A 242 -27.27 12.77 5.06
CA ASP A 242 -26.17 13.68 5.44
C ASP A 242 -26.51 15.14 5.09
N PHE A 243 -27.52 15.36 4.23
CA PHE A 243 -28.06 16.70 3.92
C PHE A 243 -29.11 17.17 4.92
N ASP A 244 -29.73 16.22 5.64
CA ASP A 244 -30.57 16.57 6.78
C ASP A 244 -29.65 16.67 8.01
N PRO A 245 -29.59 17.82 8.70
CA PRO A 245 -28.84 17.92 9.95
C PRO A 245 -29.39 16.87 10.91
N ARG A 246 -28.64 15.77 11.05
CA ARG A 246 -29.01 14.58 11.80
C ARG A 246 -29.59 15.02 13.14
N PRO A 247 -30.90 14.80 13.43
CA PRO A 247 -31.38 14.96 14.79
C PRO A 247 -30.59 13.94 15.60
N THR A 248 -29.65 14.43 16.40
CA THR A 248 -28.82 13.64 17.31
C THR A 248 -29.75 12.67 18.01
N SER A 249 -29.55 11.38 17.73
CA SER A 249 -30.25 10.32 18.42
C SER A 249 -29.80 10.44 19.86
N THR A 250 -30.60 11.15 20.65
CA THR A 250 -30.50 11.19 22.09
C THR A 250 -30.44 9.72 22.48
N SER A 251 -29.27 9.28 22.93
CA SER A 251 -29.12 8.01 23.60
C SER A 251 -30.04 8.08 24.80
N HIS A 252 -31.29 7.66 24.62
CA HIS A 252 -32.18 7.36 25.71
C HIS A 252 -31.48 6.24 26.47
N SER A 253 -30.80 6.62 27.54
CA SER A 253 -30.51 5.72 28.63
C SER A 253 -31.87 5.18 29.08
N HIS A 254 -32.26 4.03 28.52
CA HIS A 254 -33.21 3.17 29.19
C HIS A 254 -32.50 2.74 30.48
N ASN A 255 -32.74 3.52 31.54
CA ASN A 255 -32.65 3.04 32.90
C ASN A 255 -33.76 1.99 33.07
N ASP A 256 -33.58 0.83 32.45
CA ASP A 256 -34.30 -0.36 32.85
C ASP A 256 -33.62 -0.86 34.11
N VAL A 257 -34.25 -0.57 35.24
CA VAL A 257 -33.96 -1.16 36.53
C VAL A 257 -34.22 -2.66 36.40
N GLN A 258 -33.18 -3.43 36.07
CA GLN A 258 -33.22 -4.87 36.27
C GLN A 258 -33.07 -5.18 37.77
N PRO A 259 -33.86 -6.12 38.32
CA PRO A 259 -33.68 -6.58 39.69
C PRO A 259 -32.34 -7.31 39.84
N LEU A 260 -31.68 -7.09 40.97
CA LEU A 260 -30.51 -7.87 41.41
C LEU A 260 -30.83 -9.36 41.35
N ASP A 261 -30.03 -10.11 40.60
CA ASP A 261 -29.86 -11.54 40.84
C ASP A 261 -28.38 -11.87 41.01
N VAL A 262 -28.18 -12.80 41.94
CA VAL A 262 -26.99 -13.01 42.77
C VAL A 262 -25.93 -13.86 42.07
N ASP A 263 -24.66 -13.55 42.36
CA ASP A 263 -23.42 -14.35 42.26
C ASP A 263 -23.22 -15.32 41.07
N THR A 264 -22.14 -15.09 40.31
CA THR A 264 -21.03 -16.06 40.12
C THR A 264 -19.91 -15.39 39.29
N VAL A 265 -18.76 -15.12 39.92
CA VAL A 265 -17.54 -14.62 39.24
C VAL A 265 -16.64 -15.81 38.86
N PRO A 266 -16.31 -16.02 37.57
CA PRO A 266 -15.20 -16.89 37.20
C PRO A 266 -13.87 -16.08 37.08
N PRO A 267 -12.73 -16.70 37.39
CA PRO A 267 -11.43 -16.02 37.47
C PRO A 267 -10.89 -15.64 36.09
N ARG A 268 -10.45 -14.38 35.98
CA ARG A 268 -9.80 -13.78 34.80
C ARG A 268 -8.34 -14.23 34.72
N ALA A 269 -7.99 -14.96 33.66
CA ALA A 269 -6.61 -15.36 33.39
C ALA A 269 -5.75 -14.16 32.94
N PRO A 270 -4.47 -14.09 33.34
CA PRO A 270 -3.57 -13.01 32.95
C PRO A 270 -3.18 -13.09 31.47
N SER A 271 -3.35 -11.97 30.76
CA SER A 271 -2.93 -11.80 29.38
C SER A 271 -1.40 -11.67 29.33
N ALA A 272 -0.72 -12.68 28.79
CA ALA A 272 0.72 -12.66 28.59
C ALA A 272 1.06 -11.80 27.38
N ALA A 273 1.89 -10.77 27.59
CA ALA A 273 2.48 -9.98 26.52
C ALA A 273 3.39 -10.89 25.65
N SER A 274 2.98 -11.12 24.41
CA SER A 274 3.75 -11.88 23.44
C SER A 274 4.67 -10.96 22.65
N THR A 275 5.96 -10.99 22.97
CA THR A 275 7.02 -10.37 22.16
C THR A 275 7.31 -11.29 20.97
N PHE A 276 6.87 -10.89 19.77
CA PHE A 276 7.14 -11.63 18.53
C PHE A 276 8.47 -11.18 17.89
N PRO A 277 9.29 -12.10 17.33
CA PRO A 277 10.45 -11.74 16.53
C PRO A 277 10.05 -11.24 15.13
N ASN A 278 10.71 -10.17 14.67
CA ASN A 278 10.52 -9.53 13.35
C ASN A 278 11.12 -10.35 12.20
N THR A 279 10.62 -11.55 11.93
CA THR A 279 10.89 -12.25 10.66
C THR A 279 9.65 -12.22 9.77
N PRO A 280 9.73 -11.73 8.52
CA PRO A 280 8.60 -11.75 7.61
C PRO A 280 8.32 -13.20 7.21
N ILE A 281 7.32 -13.81 7.86
CA ILE A 281 6.78 -15.10 7.44
C ILE A 281 5.91 -14.84 6.21
N PHE A 282 6.42 -15.17 5.03
CA PHE A 282 5.60 -15.32 3.84
C PHE A 282 4.71 -16.54 4.00
N SER A 283 3.59 -16.38 4.69
CA SER A 283 2.52 -17.38 4.71
C SER A 283 2.05 -17.62 3.27
N ALA A 284 1.67 -18.86 2.96
CA ALA A 284 1.01 -19.19 1.71
C ALA A 284 -0.13 -18.20 1.46
N PRO A 285 -0.34 -17.74 0.20
CA PRO A 285 -1.30 -16.68 -0.11
C PRO A 285 -2.64 -17.00 0.53
N SER A 286 -3.10 -16.11 1.42
CA SER A 286 -4.47 -16.15 1.90
C SER A 286 -5.38 -15.81 0.72
N THR A 287 -5.79 -16.88 0.05
CA THR A 287 -6.85 -16.91 -0.98
C THR A 287 -8.24 -16.76 -0.38
N ALA A 288 -8.34 -16.46 0.92
CA ALA A 288 -9.59 -16.11 1.54
C ALA A 288 -10.16 -14.91 0.77
N PRO A 289 -11.32 -15.04 0.11
CA PRO A 289 -11.98 -13.89 -0.48
C PRO A 289 -12.06 -12.84 0.61
N SER A 290 -11.56 -11.63 0.33
CA SER A 290 -11.80 -10.43 1.15
C SER A 290 -13.20 -10.56 1.73
N ASP A 291 -13.32 -10.73 3.04
CA ASP A 291 -14.55 -11.18 3.69
C ASP A 291 -15.71 -10.39 3.09
N ILE A 292 -16.49 -11.08 2.26
CA ILE A 292 -17.74 -10.54 1.74
C ILE A 292 -18.69 -10.69 2.93
N SER A 293 -18.44 -9.92 3.98
CA SER A 293 -19.36 -9.73 5.08
C SER A 293 -20.70 -9.44 4.44
N SER A 294 -21.63 -10.35 4.69
CA SER A 294 -22.83 -10.62 3.91
C SER A 294 -23.89 -9.52 3.96
N GLU A 295 -23.55 -8.32 4.41
CA GLU A 295 -24.55 -7.31 4.78
C GLU A 295 -24.94 -6.37 3.63
N ASN A 296 -24.07 -6.12 2.65
CA ASN A 296 -24.45 -5.31 1.49
C ASN A 296 -23.85 -5.85 0.18
N PRO A 297 -24.66 -6.37 -0.76
CA PRO A 297 -24.16 -6.84 -2.05
C PRO A 297 -23.47 -5.73 -2.86
N ASN A 298 -23.79 -4.47 -2.58
CA ASN A 298 -23.29 -3.27 -3.24
C ASN A 298 -22.15 -2.59 -2.47
N GLY A 299 -21.71 -3.14 -1.33
CA GLY A 299 -20.59 -2.57 -0.57
C GLY A 299 -19.24 -2.76 -1.25
N LEU A 300 -18.29 -1.87 -0.93
CA LEU A 300 -16.87 -2.05 -1.26
C LEU A 300 -16.26 -3.16 -0.40
N SER A 301 -15.35 -3.92 -1.00
CA SER A 301 -14.51 -4.89 -0.29
C SER A 301 -13.68 -4.18 0.79
N THR A 302 -13.48 -4.83 1.93
CA THR A 302 -12.55 -4.33 2.96
C THR A 302 -11.12 -4.37 2.41
N PRO A 303 -10.36 -3.25 2.47
CA PRO A 303 -8.98 -3.18 1.99
C PRO A 303 -8.10 -4.26 2.61
N LYS A 304 -7.26 -4.88 1.78
CA LYS A 304 -6.30 -5.90 2.19
C LYS A 304 -5.09 -5.89 1.24
N PRO A 305 -4.33 -4.79 1.21
CA PRO A 305 -3.19 -4.64 0.32
C PRO A 305 -2.16 -5.75 0.51
N ASP A 306 -1.62 -6.24 -0.60
CA ASP A 306 -0.55 -7.24 -0.60
C ASP A 306 0.74 -6.71 0.04
N ILE A 307 1.04 -5.43 -0.18
CA ILE A 307 2.15 -4.71 0.45
C ILE A 307 1.68 -3.30 0.78
N THR A 308 2.04 -2.80 1.96
CA THR A 308 1.80 -1.42 2.38
C THR A 308 3.12 -0.80 2.83
N LEU A 309 3.35 0.44 2.44
CA LEU A 309 4.44 1.29 2.92
C LEU A 309 3.86 2.57 3.53
N GLY A 310 4.26 2.85 4.76
CA GLY A 310 3.84 4.02 5.52
C GLY A 310 4.95 4.53 6.44
N LEU A 311 4.61 5.46 7.32
CA LEU A 311 5.50 5.98 8.35
C LEU A 311 5.64 4.97 9.48
N ALA A 312 6.87 4.73 9.94
CA ALA A 312 7.09 3.87 11.10
C ALA A 312 6.55 4.52 12.37
N HIS A 313 5.80 3.77 13.18
CA HIS A 313 5.32 4.26 14.47
C HIS A 313 6.48 4.72 15.36
N THR A 314 7.63 4.06 15.29
CA THR A 314 8.85 4.42 16.04
C THR A 314 9.35 5.83 15.72
N ASN A 315 9.09 6.33 14.51
CA ASN A 315 9.56 7.63 14.02
C ASN A 315 8.87 8.84 14.67
N PHE A 316 7.71 8.64 15.29
CA PHE A 316 6.98 9.70 15.98
C PHE A 316 7.55 9.96 17.38
N THR A 317 7.51 11.22 17.83
CA THR A 317 7.86 11.58 19.21
C THR A 317 6.87 10.96 20.20
N PRO A 318 7.24 10.78 21.49
CA PRO A 318 6.32 10.23 22.49
C PRO A 318 4.98 10.97 22.58
N ILE A 319 5.01 12.31 22.46
CA ILE A 319 3.80 13.14 22.51
C ILE A 319 2.92 12.88 21.28
N GLN A 320 3.51 12.89 20.08
CA GLN A 320 2.77 12.57 18.85
C GLN A 320 2.18 11.16 18.88
N LYS A 321 2.89 10.17 19.44
CA LYS A 321 2.36 8.81 19.65
C LYS A 321 1.11 8.83 20.53
N SER A 322 1.15 9.53 21.67
CA SER A 322 0.00 9.67 22.55
C SER A 322 -1.18 10.34 21.86
N VAL A 323 -0.95 11.42 21.09
CA VAL A 323 -1.99 12.10 20.32
C VAL A 323 -2.62 11.16 19.29
N LEU A 324 -1.81 10.42 18.53
CA LEU A 324 -2.30 9.48 17.52
C LEU A 324 -3.10 8.33 18.13
N MET A 325 -2.66 7.80 19.28
CA MET A 325 -3.40 6.77 20.01
C MET A 325 -4.75 7.30 20.48
N GLN A 326 -4.79 8.50 21.06
CA GLN A 326 -6.05 9.11 21.49
C GLN A 326 -6.99 9.36 20.31
N LEU A 327 -6.50 9.95 19.21
CA LEU A 327 -7.31 10.19 18.01
C LEU A 327 -7.84 8.89 17.40
N GLN A 328 -7.10 7.78 17.49
CA GLN A 328 -7.54 6.49 16.98
C GLN A 328 -8.54 5.82 17.92
N ASP A 329 -8.34 5.90 19.24
CA ASP A 329 -9.25 5.34 20.25
C ASP A 329 -10.62 6.07 20.22
N GLU A 330 -10.63 7.36 19.89
CA GLU A 330 -11.84 8.18 19.69
C GLU A 330 -12.42 8.08 18.26
N SER A 331 -11.82 7.25 17.39
CA SER A 331 -12.18 7.12 15.96
C SER A 331 -12.18 8.43 15.18
N HIS A 332 -11.38 9.41 15.60
CA HIS A 332 -11.18 10.67 14.88
C HIS A 332 -10.15 10.55 13.75
N VAL A 333 -9.09 9.76 13.94
CA VAL A 333 -8.08 9.49 12.90
C VAL A 333 -7.58 8.04 13.01
N GLN A 334 -7.95 7.20 12.05
CA GLN A 334 -7.52 5.80 11.97
C GLN A 334 -6.11 5.68 11.36
N SER A 335 -5.12 6.28 12.02
CA SER A 335 -3.75 6.42 11.49
C SER A 335 -3.02 5.09 11.26
N GLU A 336 -3.28 4.06 12.06
CA GLU A 336 -2.90 2.66 11.75
C GLU A 336 -4.06 1.99 11.01
N PRO A 337 -3.90 1.67 9.72
CA PRO A 337 -5.02 1.18 8.92
C PRO A 337 -5.39 -0.26 9.26
N HIS A 338 -4.48 -1.06 9.81
CA HIS A 338 -4.71 -2.48 10.10
C HIS A 338 -5.56 -2.68 11.35
N GLN A 339 -6.42 -3.71 11.33
CA GLN A 339 -7.19 -4.13 12.50
C GLN A 339 -6.30 -4.62 13.66
N VAL A 340 -5.09 -5.10 13.35
CA VAL A 340 -4.08 -5.43 14.34
C VAL A 340 -2.92 -4.49 14.15
N GLN A 341 -2.54 -3.79 15.21
CA GLN A 341 -1.43 -2.84 15.18
C GLN A 341 -0.14 -3.54 14.75
N ILE A 342 0.47 -3.05 13.67
CA ILE A 342 1.77 -3.53 13.16
C ILE A 342 2.85 -2.45 13.22
N GLY A 343 2.50 -1.23 13.63
CA GLY A 343 3.43 -0.10 13.75
C GLY A 343 3.60 0.66 12.43
N LEU A 344 2.64 0.56 11.51
CA LEU A 344 2.60 1.29 10.24
C LEU A 344 1.53 2.38 10.34
N ARG A 345 1.93 3.65 10.22
CA ARG A 345 1.03 4.80 10.30
C ARG A 345 0.99 5.55 8.97
N PHE A 346 -0.16 6.09 8.59
CA PHE A 346 -0.32 6.93 7.39
C PHE A 346 0.26 6.27 6.12
N PRO A 347 -0.40 5.21 5.59
CA PRO A 347 0.04 4.58 4.35
C PRO A 347 0.06 5.60 3.22
N PHE A 348 1.16 5.64 2.45
CA PHE A 348 1.29 6.52 1.27
C PHE A 348 1.62 5.77 -0.01
N LEU A 349 1.94 4.47 0.10
CA LEU A 349 2.10 3.56 -1.02
C LEU A 349 1.48 2.20 -0.67
N VAL A 350 0.57 1.71 -1.51
CA VAL A 350 -0.02 0.37 -1.42
C VAL A 350 0.29 -0.43 -2.69
N VAL A 351 0.37 -1.75 -2.58
CA VAL A 351 0.61 -2.63 -3.71
C VAL A 351 -0.48 -3.69 -3.75
N GLU A 352 -0.99 -3.92 -4.95
CA GLU A 352 -1.96 -4.96 -5.26
C GLU A 352 -1.43 -5.79 -6.42
N SER A 353 -1.15 -7.06 -6.17
CA SER A 353 -0.79 -8.01 -7.20
C SER A 353 -2.04 -8.74 -7.69
N LYS A 354 -2.01 -9.19 -8.94
CA LYS A 354 -3.06 -10.06 -9.45
C LYS A 354 -3.20 -11.28 -8.54
N GLY A 355 -4.40 -11.47 -8.00
CA GLY A 355 -4.67 -12.61 -7.11
C GLY A 355 -4.35 -13.96 -7.78
N GLY A 356 -3.40 -14.71 -7.20
CA GLY A 356 -2.88 -15.97 -7.75
C GLY A 356 -3.92 -17.11 -7.88
N ALA A 357 -5.08 -16.99 -7.24
CA ALA A 357 -6.17 -17.97 -7.35
C ALA A 357 -6.95 -17.81 -8.67
N GLY A 358 -6.46 -18.48 -9.74
CA GLY A 358 -7.21 -19.02 -10.89
C GLY A 358 -8.13 -18.09 -11.71
N GLY A 359 -8.16 -16.79 -11.42
CA GLY A 359 -9.09 -15.87 -12.07
C GLY A 359 -9.00 -14.42 -11.59
N GLY A 360 -7.94 -14.05 -10.85
CA GLY A 360 -7.55 -12.65 -10.73
C GLY A 360 -7.13 -12.11 -12.10
N ASN A 361 -7.28 -10.82 -12.34
CA ASN A 361 -6.75 -10.10 -13.51
C ASN A 361 -6.24 -8.73 -13.05
N MET A 362 -5.48 -8.02 -13.89
CA MET A 362 -5.02 -6.67 -13.59
C MET A 362 -6.16 -5.73 -13.17
N ILE A 363 -7.35 -5.84 -13.78
CA ILE A 363 -8.53 -5.04 -13.43
C ILE A 363 -8.92 -5.21 -11.95
N GLY A 364 -8.87 -6.45 -11.44
CA GLY A 364 -9.12 -6.76 -10.04
C GLY A 364 -8.08 -6.15 -9.10
N ALA A 365 -6.80 -6.18 -9.48
CA ALA A 365 -5.73 -5.52 -8.73
C ALA A 365 -5.93 -3.98 -8.71
N GLN A 366 -6.26 -3.38 -9.85
CA GLN A 366 -6.60 -1.96 -9.95
C GLN A 366 -7.81 -1.59 -9.07
N ASN A 367 -8.85 -2.41 -9.06
CA ASN A 367 -10.05 -2.15 -8.27
C ASN A 367 -9.78 -2.21 -6.76
N GLN A 368 -8.94 -3.16 -6.31
CA GLN A 368 -8.51 -3.21 -4.91
C GLN A 368 -7.63 -2.00 -4.58
N ALA A 369 -6.66 -1.68 -5.44
CA ALA A 369 -5.76 -0.56 -5.24
C ALA A 369 -6.49 0.79 -5.15
N ALA A 370 -7.57 0.96 -5.93
CA ALA A 370 -8.45 2.13 -5.86
C ALA A 370 -9.10 2.28 -4.49
N VAL A 371 -9.63 1.18 -3.94
CA VAL A 371 -10.28 1.19 -2.62
C VAL A 371 -9.25 1.43 -1.52
N ASP A 372 -8.09 0.77 -1.60
CA ASP A 372 -6.99 0.96 -0.64
C ASP A 372 -6.47 2.40 -0.64
N GLY A 373 -6.24 2.98 -1.82
CA GLY A 373 -5.79 4.36 -1.96
C GLY A 373 -6.80 5.37 -1.44
N ALA A 374 -8.09 5.14 -1.68
CA ALA A 374 -9.17 5.97 -1.13
C ALA A 374 -9.25 5.86 0.41
N CYS A 375 -9.06 4.67 0.97
CA CYS A 375 -8.97 4.48 2.43
C CYS A 375 -7.77 5.22 3.02
N ALA A 376 -6.61 5.19 2.35
CA ALA A 376 -5.43 5.95 2.76
C ALA A 376 -5.67 7.46 2.70
N LEU A 377 -6.40 7.95 1.69
CA LEU A 377 -6.80 9.36 1.60
C LEU A 377 -7.76 9.76 2.73
N ASN A 378 -8.66 8.88 3.17
CA ASN A 378 -9.54 9.15 4.32
C ASN A 378 -8.73 9.41 5.59
N ILE A 379 -7.72 8.59 5.88
CA ILE A 379 -6.83 8.80 7.03
C ILE A 379 -6.20 10.20 7.02
N LEU A 380 -5.77 10.68 5.86
CA LEU A 380 -5.20 12.01 5.70
C LEU A 380 -6.25 13.12 5.81
N GLY A 381 -7.42 12.91 5.22
CA GLY A 381 -8.56 13.81 5.30
C GLY A 381 -9.05 14.01 6.73
N ASP A 382 -9.12 12.94 7.51
CA ASP A 382 -9.50 12.95 8.92
C ASP A 382 -8.51 13.77 9.76
N LEU A 383 -7.20 13.56 9.55
CA LEU A 383 -6.16 14.36 10.22
C LEU A 383 -6.31 15.85 9.90
N GLU A 384 -6.53 16.20 8.64
CA GLU A 384 -6.73 17.59 8.22
C GLU A 384 -7.99 18.21 8.82
N GLN A 385 -9.09 17.45 8.95
CA GLN A 385 -10.31 17.89 9.61
C GLN A 385 -10.07 18.22 11.09
N VAL A 386 -9.36 17.35 11.82
CA VAL A 386 -8.98 17.59 13.22
C VAL A 386 -8.13 18.87 13.35
N VAL A 387 -7.14 19.05 12.47
CA VAL A 387 -6.30 20.27 12.45
C VAL A 387 -7.15 21.52 12.19
N ALA A 388 -8.06 21.47 11.23
CA ALA A 388 -8.95 22.59 10.92
C ALA A 388 -9.85 22.93 12.12
N HIS A 389 -10.46 21.93 12.75
CA HIS A 389 -11.29 22.11 13.94
C HIS A 389 -10.51 22.76 15.09
N MET A 390 -9.29 22.29 15.35
CA MET A 390 -8.42 22.84 16.40
C MET A 390 -8.03 24.30 16.16
N ARG A 391 -7.71 24.65 14.91
CA ARG A 391 -7.37 26.03 14.54
C ARG A 391 -8.56 26.98 14.74
N SER A 392 -9.76 26.57 14.35
CA SER A 392 -10.98 27.38 14.53
C SER A 392 -11.25 27.68 16.01
N ARG A 393 -11.07 26.69 16.90
CA ARG A 393 -11.27 26.88 18.34
C ARG A 393 -10.22 27.78 18.99
N ALA A 394 -8.97 27.70 18.55
CA ALA A 394 -7.90 28.53 19.07
C ALA A 394 -8.13 30.03 18.79
N CYS A 395 -8.75 30.39 17.67
CA CYS A 395 -9.00 31.78 17.30
C CYS A 395 -10.19 32.42 18.04
N HIS A 396 -11.17 31.64 18.52
CA HIS A 396 -12.34 32.19 19.21
C HIS A 396 -12.04 32.75 20.61
N GLY A 397 -10.91 32.38 21.23
CA GLY A 397 -10.54 32.84 22.57
C GLY A 397 -10.04 34.29 22.66
N ASP A 398 -9.54 34.87 21.56
CA ASP A 398 -8.85 36.18 21.56
C ASP A 398 -9.67 37.33 20.95
N LEU A 399 -10.85 37.07 20.37
CA LEU A 399 -11.61 38.05 19.58
C LEU A 399 -12.64 38.88 20.37
N ALA A 400 -12.46 39.05 21.68
CA ALA A 400 -13.28 40.02 22.40
C ALA A 400 -13.01 41.47 21.96
N HIS A 401 -11.90 41.80 21.28
CA HIS A 401 -11.56 43.18 20.90
C HIS A 401 -10.99 43.30 19.48
N GLY A 402 -11.81 43.79 18.54
CA GLY A 402 -11.32 44.54 17.37
C GLY A 402 -11.58 43.89 16.01
N GLU A 403 -12.57 44.43 15.29
CA GLU A 403 -12.84 44.20 13.87
C GLU A 403 -11.56 44.27 13.01
N ILE A 404 -11.20 43.20 12.29
CA ILE A 404 -10.47 43.35 11.01
C ILE A 404 -11.03 42.36 9.98
N ARG A 405 -11.86 42.93 9.12
CA ARG A 405 -12.32 42.43 7.82
C ARG A 405 -11.19 42.67 6.82
N GLY A 406 -10.82 41.65 6.03
CA GLY A 406 -10.17 41.90 4.73
C GLY A 406 -8.80 41.26 4.52
N ASN A 407 -8.81 39.98 4.17
CA ASN A 407 -8.12 39.38 3.01
C ASN A 407 -7.96 37.90 3.32
N GLN A 408 -8.95 37.12 2.88
CA GLN A 408 -8.88 35.66 2.87
C GLN A 408 -7.86 35.28 1.81
N GLU A 409 -6.58 35.38 2.18
CA GLU A 409 -5.47 34.91 1.35
C GLU A 409 -5.74 33.43 1.10
N THR A 410 -6.00 33.09 -0.16
CA THR A 410 -6.21 31.71 -0.59
C THR A 410 -4.89 30.98 -0.41
N VAL A 411 -4.66 30.45 0.80
CA VAL A 411 -3.50 29.61 1.08
C VAL A 411 -3.59 28.43 0.14
N TYR A 412 -2.68 28.38 -0.84
CA TYR A 412 -2.57 27.28 -1.79
C TYR A 412 -2.38 25.98 -1.01
N LYS A 413 -3.46 25.20 -0.87
CA LYS A 413 -3.41 23.91 -0.19
C LYS A 413 -2.74 22.91 -1.13
N VAL A 414 -1.63 22.31 -0.69
CA VAL A 414 -0.98 21.22 -1.42
C VAL A 414 -1.96 20.06 -1.49
N PRO A 415 -2.25 19.50 -2.68
CA PRO A 415 -3.15 18.37 -2.79
C PRO A 415 -2.62 17.18 -1.98
N MET A 416 -3.55 16.43 -1.37
CA MET A 416 -3.22 15.17 -0.73
C MET A 416 -3.23 14.10 -1.80
N ILE A 417 -2.11 13.40 -1.94
CA ILE A 417 -1.97 12.28 -2.86
C ILE A 417 -1.45 11.06 -2.12
N VAL A 418 -1.83 9.89 -2.63
CA VAL A 418 -1.31 8.58 -2.24
C VAL A 418 -0.95 7.85 -3.53
N PHE A 419 -0.03 6.88 -3.47
CA PHE A 419 0.33 6.06 -4.61
C PHE A 419 -0.14 4.63 -4.45
N SER A 420 -0.40 3.95 -5.56
CA SER A 420 -0.43 2.49 -5.58
C SER A 420 0.37 1.89 -6.72
N VAL A 421 0.74 0.63 -6.57
CA VAL A 421 1.31 -0.21 -7.62
C VAL A 421 0.39 -1.38 -7.88
N THR A 422 -0.01 -1.58 -9.13
CA THR A 422 -0.69 -2.80 -9.56
C THR A 422 0.28 -3.68 -10.34
N SER A 423 0.15 -5.00 -10.26
CA SER A 423 1.05 -5.92 -10.98
C SER A 423 0.36 -7.18 -11.53
N GLU A 424 0.83 -7.63 -12.69
CA GLU A 424 0.50 -8.92 -13.31
C GLU A 424 1.77 -9.48 -13.97
N GLY A 425 2.45 -10.41 -13.28
CA GLY A 425 3.76 -10.89 -13.65
C GLY A 425 4.80 -9.76 -13.77
N PRO A 426 5.50 -9.59 -14.91
CA PRO A 426 6.51 -8.54 -15.09
C PRO A 426 5.93 -7.15 -15.40
N LEU A 427 4.60 -7.02 -15.55
CA LEU A 427 3.93 -5.75 -15.84
C LEU A 427 3.55 -5.07 -14.53
N TYR A 428 4.00 -3.83 -14.35
CA TYR A 428 3.70 -3.00 -13.19
C TYR A 428 3.10 -1.67 -13.65
N GLU A 429 2.09 -1.16 -12.95
CA GLU A 429 1.53 0.17 -13.18
C GLU A 429 1.60 0.97 -11.88
N ILE A 430 2.04 2.22 -11.94
CA ILE A 430 1.95 3.17 -10.82
C ILE A 430 0.73 4.04 -11.04
N TRP A 431 -0.03 4.21 -9.98
CA TRP A 431 -1.24 5.02 -9.94
C TRP A 431 -1.12 6.10 -8.88
N VAL A 432 -1.71 7.25 -9.16
CA VAL A 432 -1.89 8.34 -8.19
C VAL A 432 -3.35 8.37 -7.75
N HIS A 433 -3.55 8.50 -6.44
CA HIS A 433 -4.84 8.67 -5.80
C HIS A 433 -4.95 10.09 -5.29
N TYR A 434 -6.08 10.73 -5.54
CA TYR A 434 -6.36 12.08 -5.08
C TYR A 434 -7.86 12.30 -4.92
N ARG A 435 -8.22 13.39 -4.25
CA ARG A 435 -9.62 13.81 -4.08
C ARG A 435 -9.88 15.10 -4.85
N VAL A 436 -11.00 15.16 -5.56
CA VAL A 436 -11.51 16.39 -6.17
C VAL A 436 -12.89 16.65 -5.59
N SER A 437 -13.04 17.72 -4.81
CA SER A 437 -14.25 17.90 -3.99
C SER A 437 -14.48 16.67 -3.09
N GLU A 438 -15.64 16.02 -3.18
CA GLU A 438 -15.96 14.85 -2.40
C GLU A 438 -15.63 13.51 -3.09
N THR A 439 -15.15 13.52 -4.33
CA THR A 439 -14.91 12.30 -5.14
C THR A 439 -13.46 11.85 -5.13
N TYR A 440 -13.25 10.53 -5.09
CA TYR A 440 -11.95 9.88 -5.15
C TYR A 440 -11.61 9.52 -6.58
N HIS A 441 -10.38 9.82 -6.98
CA HIS A 441 -9.86 9.54 -8.31
C HIS A 441 -8.57 8.74 -8.21
N MET A 442 -8.45 7.74 -9.07
CA MET A 442 -7.24 6.97 -9.31
C MET A 442 -6.90 7.09 -10.81
N THR A 443 -5.76 7.71 -11.12
CA THR A 443 -5.29 7.92 -12.50
C THR A 443 -3.97 7.19 -12.71
N CYS A 444 -3.85 6.46 -13.83
CA CYS A 444 -2.61 5.77 -14.16
C CYS A 444 -1.52 6.79 -14.46
N HIS A 445 -0.42 6.76 -13.71
CA HIS A 445 0.74 7.58 -14.01
C HIS A 445 1.51 6.99 -15.20
N ARG A 446 1.84 5.69 -15.11
CA ARG A 446 2.60 4.96 -16.15
C ARG A 446 2.63 3.45 -15.88
N ALA A 447 2.90 2.69 -16.94
CA ALA A 447 3.10 1.24 -16.90
C ALA A 447 4.49 0.83 -17.41
N TRP A 448 5.05 -0.24 -16.85
CA TRP A 448 6.39 -0.73 -17.15
C TRP A 448 6.44 -2.24 -17.24
N ARG A 449 7.24 -2.76 -18.18
CA ARG A 449 7.57 -4.19 -18.27
C ARG A 449 9.00 -4.42 -17.81
N THR A 450 9.18 -4.84 -16.57
CA THR A 450 10.50 -4.92 -15.86
C THR A 450 11.48 -5.95 -16.43
N THR A 451 11.07 -6.76 -17.40
CA THR A 451 11.99 -7.60 -18.20
C THR A 451 12.80 -6.78 -19.22
N ARG A 452 12.37 -5.55 -19.54
CA ARG A 452 13.09 -4.58 -20.37
C ARG A 452 13.94 -3.70 -19.47
N ARG A 453 15.15 -3.36 -19.93
CA ARG A 453 16.13 -2.65 -19.10
C ARG A 453 15.68 -1.21 -18.84
N GLU A 454 15.19 -0.55 -19.87
CA GLU A 454 14.72 0.84 -19.83
C GLU A 454 13.51 0.96 -18.89
N ASP A 455 12.56 0.04 -19.03
CA ASP A 455 11.35 0.02 -18.20
C ASP A 455 11.66 -0.29 -16.74
N ALA A 456 12.56 -1.25 -16.46
CA ALA A 456 12.97 -1.57 -15.09
C ALA A 456 13.70 -0.39 -14.42
N ASP A 457 14.58 0.26 -15.16
CA ASP A 457 15.34 1.42 -14.72
C ASP A 457 14.43 2.61 -14.38
N GLU A 458 13.46 2.91 -15.23
CA GLU A 458 12.47 3.95 -14.98
C GLU A 458 11.54 3.60 -13.80
N PHE A 459 11.03 2.36 -13.74
CA PHE A 459 10.17 1.89 -12.66
C PHE A 459 10.86 1.97 -11.28
N VAL A 460 12.10 1.51 -11.20
CA VAL A 460 12.88 1.54 -9.95
C VAL A 460 13.14 2.98 -9.51
N ARG A 461 13.43 3.91 -10.44
CA ARG A 461 13.57 5.33 -10.10
C ARG A 461 12.25 5.97 -9.68
N ALA A 462 11.14 5.62 -10.31
CA ALA A 462 9.82 6.12 -9.93
C ALA A 462 9.46 5.69 -8.49
N LEU A 463 9.68 4.41 -8.15
CA LEU A 463 9.49 3.93 -6.78
C LEU A 463 10.44 4.57 -5.78
N ALA A 464 11.72 4.76 -6.15
CA ALA A 464 12.67 5.47 -5.30
C ALA A 464 12.21 6.92 -5.03
N GLY A 465 11.65 7.61 -6.03
CA GLY A 465 11.06 8.94 -5.88
C GLY A 465 9.89 8.97 -4.91
N ILE A 466 8.96 8.01 -5.00
CA ILE A 466 7.82 7.88 -4.07
C ILE A 466 8.31 7.61 -2.64
N VAL A 467 9.26 6.69 -2.47
CA VAL A 467 9.82 6.35 -1.14
C VAL A 467 10.51 7.57 -0.53
N GLU A 468 11.30 8.30 -1.30
CA GLU A 468 12.00 9.51 -0.83
C GLU A 468 11.03 10.65 -0.49
N TRP A 469 10.00 10.85 -1.31
CA TRP A 469 8.91 11.77 -1.00
C TRP A 469 8.18 11.38 0.29
N GLY A 470 7.91 10.08 0.48
CA GLY A 470 7.33 9.50 1.68
C GLY A 470 8.12 9.84 2.95
N ARG A 471 9.46 9.67 2.90
CA ARG A 471 10.37 9.98 4.01
C ARG A 471 10.41 11.45 4.39
N ARG A 472 10.24 12.33 3.41
CA ARG A 472 10.43 13.77 3.59
C ARG A 472 9.12 14.51 3.45
N GLY A 473 8.78 14.95 2.25
CA GLY A 473 7.66 15.86 2.01
C GLY A 473 6.33 15.36 2.59
N PHE A 474 6.03 14.06 2.46
CA PHE A 474 4.84 13.48 3.07
C PHE A 474 4.91 13.46 4.60
N ARG A 475 6.00 12.92 5.15
CA ARG A 475 6.25 12.87 6.60
C ARG A 475 6.20 14.24 7.26
N ASP A 476 6.88 15.22 6.69
CA ASP A 476 6.98 16.58 7.24
C ASP A 476 5.60 17.26 7.27
N ASN A 477 4.75 16.99 6.27
CA ASN A 477 3.37 17.45 6.27
C ASN A 477 2.56 16.81 7.42
N VAL A 478 2.64 15.48 7.61
CA VAL A 478 1.97 14.79 8.72
C VAL A 478 2.46 15.32 10.07
N PHE A 479 3.77 15.52 10.21
CA PHE A 479 4.39 16.01 11.45
C PHE A 479 3.97 17.45 11.77
N SER A 480 3.88 18.30 10.74
CA SER A 480 3.36 19.65 10.85
C SER A 480 1.90 19.65 11.34
N SER A 481 1.05 18.80 10.76
CA SER A 481 -0.34 18.63 11.18
C SER A 481 -0.46 18.18 12.63
N LEU A 482 0.31 17.18 13.06
CA LEU A 482 0.35 16.74 14.45
C LEU A 482 0.90 17.83 15.39
N GLY A 483 1.89 18.61 14.95
CA GLY A 483 2.45 19.72 15.72
C GLY A 483 1.41 20.81 16.01
N HIS A 484 0.50 21.09 15.07
CA HIS A 484 -0.62 22.01 15.31
C HIS A 484 -1.60 21.49 16.37
N ILE A 485 -1.92 20.20 16.33
CA ILE A 485 -2.80 19.56 17.32
C ILE A 485 -2.15 19.61 18.70
N GLU A 486 -0.87 19.23 18.79
CA GLU A 486 -0.09 19.28 20.03
C GLU A 486 -0.03 20.70 20.62
N GLN A 487 0.17 21.71 19.78
CA GLN A 487 0.19 23.10 20.22
C GLN A 487 -1.18 23.56 20.75
N ALA A 488 -2.28 23.17 20.09
CA ALA A 488 -3.63 23.47 20.54
C ALA A 488 -3.92 22.82 21.91
N MET A 489 -3.53 21.56 22.10
CA MET A 489 -3.66 20.86 23.38
C MET A 489 -2.88 21.54 24.51
N ARG A 490 -1.66 22.00 24.24
CA ARG A 490 -0.86 22.75 25.24
C ARG A 490 -1.50 24.06 25.65
N ARG A 491 -2.31 24.67 24.78
CA ARG A 491 -3.10 25.87 25.09
C ARG A 491 -4.40 25.56 25.82
N GLY A 492 -4.62 24.30 26.21
CA GLY A 492 -5.81 23.86 26.92
C GLY A 492 -7.02 23.65 26.02
N VAL A 493 -6.86 23.60 24.69
CA VAL A 493 -7.95 23.21 23.79
C VAL A 493 -8.14 21.70 23.91
N PRO A 494 -9.28 21.22 24.45
CA PRO A 494 -9.50 19.79 24.63
C PRO A 494 -9.63 19.12 23.27
N LEU A 495 -9.10 17.90 23.16
CA LEU A 495 -9.23 17.04 21.97
C LEU A 495 -10.65 16.58 21.69
N ARG A 496 -11.55 16.66 22.68
CA ARG A 496 -12.95 16.28 22.52
C ARG A 496 -13.60 17.12 21.42
N ILE A 497 -13.80 16.47 20.28
CA ILE A 497 -14.70 16.91 19.21
C ILE A 497 -16.13 16.49 19.59
N GLU A 498 -16.52 16.69 20.85
CA GLU A 498 -17.92 16.53 21.25
C GLU A 498 -18.70 17.69 20.63
N GLU A 499 -19.47 17.35 19.60
CA GLU A 499 -20.58 18.06 18.94
C GLU A 499 -20.72 19.56 19.28
N VAL A 500 -19.84 20.40 18.70
CA VAL A 500 -20.10 21.85 18.60
C VAL A 500 -21.38 22.15 17.78
N TYR A 501 -21.93 21.16 17.07
CA TYR A 501 -23.20 21.26 16.37
C TYR A 501 -24.45 21.34 17.26
N SER A 502 -24.33 21.12 18.57
CA SER A 502 -25.48 21.16 19.49
C SER A 502 -25.79 22.56 20.04
N ASN A 503 -24.91 23.56 19.88
CA ASN A 503 -25.04 24.87 20.56
C ASN A 503 -25.29 26.09 19.67
N GLU A 504 -25.39 25.96 18.33
CA GLU A 504 -25.74 27.10 17.45
C GLU A 504 -27.26 27.21 17.12
N ARG A 505 -28.13 26.52 17.87
CA ARG A 505 -29.61 26.65 17.75
C ARG A 505 -30.31 26.77 19.10
N GLY A 506 -29.88 27.74 19.89
CA GLY A 506 -30.65 28.30 21.00
C GLY A 506 -31.24 29.65 20.61
#